data_AF-A0A4Q3RQM4-F1
#
_entry.id   AF-A0A4Q3RQM4-F1
#
_cell.length_a   1.000
_cell.length_b   1.000
_cell.length_c   1.000
_cell.angle_alpha   90.00
_cell.angle_beta   90.00
_cell.angle_gamma   90.00
#
_symmetry.space_group_name_H-M   'P 1'
#
loop_
_entity.id
_entity.type
_entity.pdbx_description
1 polymer ?
#
loop_
_entity_poly.entity_id
_entity_poly.type
_entity_poly.pdbx_seq_one_letter_code
_entity_poly.pdbx_strand_id
1 'polypeptide(L)' 'TEIGRFKGLGEMMASQLKETTMDPKKRTLARVELPEDEAEIEDLVERLMGKKAEARYQFIQDNARFAVADLDV' A
#
# COMPACT_ATOMS: atom_id res chain seq x y z
N THR A 1 18.59 -8.31 23.88
CA THR A 1 17.13 -8.26 23.73
C THR A 1 16.82 -8.66 22.31
N GLU A 2 16.06 -9.73 22.11
CA GLU A 2 15.72 -10.22 20.77
C GLU A 2 14.57 -9.36 20.21
N ILE A 3 14.75 -8.78 19.02
CA ILE A 3 13.74 -7.95 18.37
C ILE A 3 12.93 -8.83 17.42
N GLY A 4 11.63 -8.96 17.68
CA GLY A 4 10.70 -9.65 16.79
C GLY A 4 10.29 -8.77 15.61
N ARG A 5 10.40 -9.30 14.38
CA ARG A 5 9.90 -8.65 13.16
C ARG A 5 8.85 -9.53 12.51
N PHE A 6 7.62 -9.03 12.41
CA PHE A 6 6.56 -9.67 11.63
C PHE A 6 6.77 -9.43 10.14
N LYS A 7 6.67 -10.47 9.31
CA LYS A 7 6.67 -10.37 7.84
C LYS A 7 5.26 -10.26 7.25
N GLY A 8 4.24 -10.51 8.06
CA GLY A 8 2.84 -10.35 7.68
C GLY A 8 1.91 -10.56 8.87
N LEU A 9 0.63 -10.23 8.68
CA LEU A 9 -0.38 -10.31 9.74
C LEU A 9 -0.60 -11.75 10.27
N GLY A 10 -0.34 -12.77 9.45
CA GLY A 10 -0.47 -14.17 9.84
C GLY A 10 0.57 -14.65 10.86
N GLU A 11 1.65 -13.89 11.08
CA GLU A 11 2.66 -14.18 12.11
C GLU A 11 2.28 -13.60 13.49
N MET A 12 1.17 -12.85 13.56
CA MET A 12 0.73 -12.20 14.79
C MET A 12 -0.34 -13.03 15.50
N MET A 13 -0.22 -13.13 16.82
CA MET A 13 -1.28 -13.71 17.65
C MET A 13 -2.51 -12.81 17.67
N ALA A 14 -3.70 -13.40 17.85
CA ALA A 14 -4.96 -12.65 17.86
C ALA A 14 -4.99 -11.48 18.87
N SER A 15 -4.36 -11.65 20.04
CA SER A 15 -4.23 -10.58 21.03
C SER A 15 -3.40 -9.40 20.53
N GLN A 16 -2.33 -9.68 19.78
CA GLN A 16 -1.45 -8.66 19.21
C GLN A 16 -2.15 -7.87 18.11
N LEU A 17 -2.88 -8.55 17.21
CA LEU A 17 -3.69 -7.89 16.19
C LEU A 17 -4.74 -6.97 16.83
N LYS A 18 -5.43 -7.47 17.87
CA LYS A 18 -6.44 -6.68 18.59
C LYS A 18 -5.85 -5.41 19.17
N GLU A 19 -4.71 -5.51 19.83
CA GLU A 19 -4.06 -4.38 20.49
C GLU A 19 -3.46 -3.35 19.52
N THR A 20 -2.95 -3.81 18.38
CA THR A 20 -2.16 -2.95 17.48
C THR A 20 -2.97 -2.38 16.32
N THR A 21 -3.78 -3.20 15.65
CA THR A 21 -4.44 -2.80 14.38
C THR A 21 -5.96 -2.70 14.49
N MET A 22 -6.60 -3.28 15.51
CA MET A 22 -8.06 -3.33 15.58
C MET A 22 -8.69 -2.40 16.63
N ASP A 23 -8.05 -2.19 17.79
CA ASP A 23 -8.57 -1.31 18.84
C ASP A 23 -8.74 0.13 18.32
N PRO A 24 -9.97 0.70 18.29
CA PRO A 24 -10.20 2.06 17.82
C PRO A 24 -9.37 3.14 18.51
N LYS A 25 -8.89 2.89 19.74
CA LYS A 25 -8.07 3.83 20.50
C LYS A 25 -6.58 3.77 20.14
N LYS A 26 -6.12 2.67 19.55
CA LYS A 26 -4.69 2.41 19.25
C LYS A 26 -4.40 2.23 17.77
N ARG A 27 -5.39 1.84 16.97
CA ARG A 27 -5.23 1.57 15.54
C ARG A 27 -4.88 2.82 14.76
N THR A 28 -4.09 2.64 13.72
CA THR A 28 -3.79 3.67 12.71
C THR A 28 -4.54 3.32 11.42
N LEU A 29 -5.34 4.24 10.90
CA LEU A 29 -6.09 4.07 9.66
C LEU A 29 -5.76 5.21 8.69
N ALA A 30 -5.61 4.87 7.41
CA ALA A 30 -5.60 5.86 6.33
C ALA A 30 -6.99 5.89 5.68
N ARG A 31 -7.55 7.09 5.50
CA ARG A 31 -8.77 7.29 4.72
C ARG A 31 -8.38 7.51 3.26
N VAL A 32 -8.95 6.70 2.36
CA VAL A 32 -8.78 6.90 0.92
C VAL A 32 -9.77 7.97 0.46
N GLU A 33 -9.26 8.95 -0.26
CA GLU A 33 -10.04 10.03 -0.87
C GLU A 33 -9.84 9.97 -2.38
N LEU A 34 -10.91 10.23 -3.14
CA LEU A 34 -10.86 10.26 -4.60
C LEU A 34 -10.71 11.71 -5.07
N PRO A 35 -9.86 11.96 -6.08
CA PRO A 35 -9.80 13.27 -6.72
C PRO A 35 -11.10 13.56 -7.49
N GLU A 36 -11.33 14.83 -7.81
CA GLU A 36 -12.53 15.28 -8.54
C GLU A 36 -12.56 14.82 -10.00
N ASP A 37 -11.39 14.58 -10.61
CA ASP A 37 -11.26 14.11 -11.98
C ASP A 37 -11.19 12.57 -12.03
N GLU A 38 -12.24 11.95 -12.54
CA GLU A 38 -12.35 10.50 -12.69
C GLU A 38 -11.50 9.96 -13.86
N ALA A 39 -11.22 10.77 -14.89
CA ALA A 39 -10.52 10.31 -16.09
C ALA A 39 -9.06 9.94 -15.81
N GLU A 40 -8.39 10.70 -14.93
CA GLU A 40 -7.03 10.38 -14.49
C GLU A 40 -6.98 9.07 -13.70
N ILE A 41 -8.03 8.79 -12.91
CA ILE A 41 -8.14 7.54 -12.14
C ILE A 41 -8.29 6.35 -13.09
N GLU A 42 -9.18 6.45 -14.08
CA GLU A 42 -9.42 5.37 -15.04
C GLU A 42 -8.16 5.02 -15.84
N ASP A 43 -7.41 6.03 -16.33
CA ASP A 43 -6.13 5.81 -17.02
C ASP A 43 -5.12 5.10 -16.12
N LEU A 44 -4.97 5.55 -14.87
CA LEU A 44 -4.05 4.96 -13.91
C LEU A 44 -4.42 3.50 -13.61
N VAL A 45 -5.71 3.23 -13.39
CA VAL A 45 -6.22 1.88 -13.12
C VAL A 45 -5.97 0.97 -14.31
N GLU A 46 -6.27 1.38 -15.54
CA GLU A 46 -6.02 0.56 -16.73
C GLU A 46 -4.51 0.33 -16.97
N ARG A 47 -3.67 1.34 -16.76
CA ARG A 47 -2.21 1.19 -16.92
C ARG A 47 -1.61 0.22 -15.92
N LEU A 48 -2.08 0.20 -14.68
CA LEU A 48 -1.57 -0.68 -13.62
C LEU A 48 -2.22 -2.06 -13.64
N MET A 49 -3.54 -2.12 -13.75
CA MET A 49 -4.35 -3.32 -13.54
C MET A 49 -4.90 -3.91 -14.83
N GLY A 50 -4.76 -3.21 -15.96
CA GLY A 50 -5.22 -3.66 -17.27
C GLY A 50 -4.40 -4.80 -17.86
N LYS A 51 -4.82 -5.24 -19.04
CA LYS A 51 -4.31 -6.45 -19.70
C LYS A 51 -2.95 -6.26 -20.39
N LYS A 52 -2.56 -5.02 -20.67
CA LYS A 52 -1.33 -4.69 -21.40
C LYS A 52 -0.14 -4.65 -20.45
N ALA A 53 0.73 -5.67 -20.52
CA ALA A 53 1.87 -5.77 -19.62
C ALA A 53 2.93 -4.68 -19.87
N GLU A 54 3.08 -4.23 -21.12
CA GLU A 54 4.05 -3.23 -21.54
C GLU A 54 3.74 -1.86 -20.93
N ALA A 55 2.46 -1.48 -20.86
CA ALA A 55 2.02 -0.23 -20.24
C ALA A 55 2.37 -0.17 -18.74
N ARG A 56 2.14 -1.28 -18.03
CA ARG A 56 2.53 -1.43 -16.63
C ARG A 56 4.05 -1.40 -16.45
N TYR A 57 4.79 -2.09 -17.32
CA TYR A 57 6.25 -2.10 -17.27
C TYR A 57 6.84 -0.70 -17.43
N GLN A 58 6.36 0.05 -18.43
CA GLN A 58 6.78 1.43 -18.64
C GLN A 58 6.45 2.32 -17.43
N PHE A 59 5.24 2.21 -16.88
CA PHE A 59 4.84 2.94 -15.67
C PHE A 59 5.80 2.68 -14.50
N ILE A 60 6.13 1.42 -14.24
CA ILE A 60 7.04 1.06 -13.14
C ILE A 60 8.43 1.67 -13.39
N GLN A 61 8.98 1.55 -14.60
CA GLN A 61 10.32 2.08 -14.91
C GLN A 61 10.41 3.59 -14.74
N ASP A 62 9.36 4.32 -15.11
CA ASP A 62 9.32 5.77 -15.01
C ASP A 62 9.16 6.26 -13.56
N ASN A 63 8.45 5.52 -12.70
CA ASN A 63 8.07 5.97 -11.36
C ASN A 63 8.83 5.27 -10.20
N ALA A 64 9.45 4.12 -10.43
CA ALA A 64 10.04 3.30 -9.36
C ALA A 64 11.18 4.00 -8.59
N ARG A 65 11.86 4.97 -9.21
CA ARG A 65 12.92 5.75 -8.54
C ARG A 65 12.40 6.57 -7.36
N PHE A 66 11.14 7.02 -7.43
CA PHE A 66 10.51 7.79 -6.35
C PHE A 66 9.94 6.88 -5.25
N ALA A 67 9.52 5.67 -5.60
CA ALA A 67 9.00 4.71 -4.63
C ALA A 67 10.01 4.37 -3.52
N VAL A 68 11.31 4.32 -3.83
CA VAL A 68 12.35 3.94 -2.84
C VAL A 68 12.57 5.01 -1.76
N ALA A 69 12.30 6.28 -2.05
CA ALA A 69 12.49 7.37 -1.08
C ALA A 69 11.33 7.50 -0.08
N ASP A 70 10.10 7.18 -0.52
CA ASP A 70 8.88 7.37 0.27
C ASP A 70 8.35 6.07 0.93
N LEU A 71 8.91 4.90 0.61
CA LEU A 71 8.45 3.61 1.17
C LEU A 71 9.03 3.27 2.57
N ASP A 72 10.08 3.97 3.01
CA ASP A 72 10.84 3.65 4.24
C ASP A 72 10.79 4.76 5.33
N VAL A 73 9.81 5.68 5.27
CA VAL A 73 9.57 6.68 6.33
C VAL A 73 8.35 6.32 7.18
#